data_AF-R8Y9H6-F1
#
_entry.id   AF-R8Y9H6-F1
#
_cell.length_a   1.000
_cell.length_b   1.000
_cell.length_c   1.000
_cell.angle_alpha   90.00
_cell.angle_beta   90.00
_cell.angle_gamma   90.00
#
_symmetry.space_group_name_H-M   'P 1'
#
loop_
_entity.id
_entity.type
_entity.pdbx_description
1 polymer ?
#
loop_
_entity_poly.entity_id
_entity_poly.type
_entity_poly.pdbx_seq_one_letter_code
_entity_poly.pdbx_strand_id
1 'polypeptide(L)'
;MFFEQYSHEPFIAVARFINKYLGLPAERIEEYHNLQSKGHKALSIMDKALVEHDYLVGNELTIADIALYAYTHVAEEGGFDLKLYPNIQAWCQRIREYSGYLDMI
;
A
#
# COMPACT_ATOMS: atom_id res chain seq x y z
N MET A 1 -16.77 2.16 2.74
CA MET A 1 -15.38 1.63 2.71
C MET A 1 -15.09 1.06 4.09
N PHE A 2 -15.04 -0.26 4.26
CA PHE A 2 -14.84 -0.92 5.58
C PHE A 2 -13.50 -1.67 5.69
N PHE A 3 -12.90 -2.08 4.58
CA PHE A 3 -11.63 -2.82 4.53
C PHE A 3 -10.39 -1.90 4.69
N GLU A 4 -10.50 -0.69 4.15
CA GLU A 4 -9.42 0.31 4.08
C GLU A 4 -9.06 0.90 5.44
N GLN A 5 -10.08 1.29 6.19
CA GLN A 5 -9.95 2.16 7.37
C GLN A 5 -9.49 1.42 8.64
N TYR A 6 -9.53 0.08 8.66
CA TYR A 6 -9.17 -0.73 9.84
C TYR A 6 -7.92 -1.61 9.67
N SER A 7 -7.39 -1.72 8.45
CA SER A 7 -6.33 -2.71 8.18
C SER A 7 -5.24 -2.18 7.24
N HIS A 8 -5.57 -1.77 6.03
CA HIS A 8 -4.51 -1.53 5.03
C HIS A 8 -3.70 -0.26 5.30
N GLU A 9 -4.39 0.89 5.43
CA GLU A 9 -3.76 2.19 5.68
C GLU A 9 -2.97 2.21 7.01
N PRO A 10 -3.53 1.77 8.17
CA PRO A 10 -2.81 1.86 9.43
C PRO A 10 -1.54 1.02 9.46
N PHE A 11 -1.50 -0.14 8.79
CA PHE A 11 -0.31 -1.00 8.86
C PHE A 11 0.84 -0.46 8.00
N ILE A 12 0.54 -0.01 6.78
CA ILE A 12 1.56 0.51 5.88
C ILE A 12 2.02 1.91 6.32
N ALA A 13 1.10 2.79 6.68
CA ALA A 13 1.42 4.16 7.09
C ALA A 13 2.23 4.21 8.39
N VAL A 14 1.86 3.40 9.40
CA VAL A 14 2.58 3.39 10.68
C VAL A 14 3.94 2.72 10.55
N ALA A 15 4.05 1.63 9.77
CA ALA A 15 5.35 1.01 9.50
C ALA A 15 6.30 1.98 8.78
N ARG A 16 5.81 2.72 7.79
CA ARG A 16 6.53 3.82 7.13
C ARG A 16 6.94 4.90 8.13
N PHE A 17 6.06 5.28 9.05
CA PHE A 17 6.38 6.28 10.06
C PHE A 17 7.52 5.85 10.97
N ILE A 18 7.47 4.61 11.48
CA ILE A 18 8.50 4.05 12.35
C ILE A 18 9.84 3.93 11.60
N ASN A 19 9.82 3.41 10.37
CA ASN A 19 11.05 3.14 9.62
C ASN A 19 11.67 4.44 9.06
N LYS A 20 10.92 5.20 8.25
CA LYS A 20 11.46 6.36 7.52
C LYS A 20 11.67 7.60 8.40
N TYR A 21 10.72 7.93 9.27
CA TYR A 21 10.77 9.20 10.01
C TYR A 21 11.39 9.07 11.40
N LEU A 22 11.23 7.92 12.08
CA LEU A 22 11.86 7.69 13.39
C LEU A 22 13.21 6.96 13.31
N GLY A 23 13.59 6.43 12.14
CA GLY A 23 14.85 5.71 11.97
C GLY A 23 14.86 4.34 12.66
N LEU A 24 13.69 3.70 12.79
CA LEU A 24 13.52 2.37 13.38
C LEU A 24 14.14 2.23 14.79
N PRO A 25 13.68 2.99 15.79
CA PRO A 25 14.24 2.96 17.14
C PRO A 25 13.98 1.62 17.81
N ALA A 26 14.91 1.16 18.66
CA ALA A 26 14.85 -0.15 19.31
C ALA A 26 13.54 -0.41 20.08
N GLU A 27 12.99 0.63 20.69
CA GLU A 27 11.73 0.59 21.46
C GLU A 27 10.48 0.32 20.58
N ARG A 28 10.54 0.55 19.27
CA ARG A 28 9.43 0.31 18.33
C ARG A 28 9.69 -0.82 17.33
N ILE A 29 10.81 -1.53 17.45
CA ILE A 29 11.14 -2.66 16.55
C ILE A 29 10.08 -3.76 16.60
N GLU A 30 9.60 -4.11 17.80
CA GLU A 30 8.56 -5.13 17.95
C GLU A 30 7.23 -4.70 17.29
N GLU A 31 6.83 -3.44 17.49
CA GLU A 31 5.67 -2.85 16.84
C GLU A 31 5.82 -2.89 15.31
N TYR A 32 6.97 -2.48 14.78
CA TYR A 32 7.28 -2.53 13.36
C TYR A 32 7.14 -3.95 12.79
N HIS A 33 7.70 -4.97 13.43
CA HIS A 33 7.58 -6.35 12.96
C HIS A 33 6.13 -6.87 12.99
N ASN A 34 5.35 -6.50 14.00
CA ASN A 34 3.93 -6.82 14.05
C ASN A 34 3.14 -6.16 12.90
N LEU A 35 3.50 -4.91 12.55
CA LEU A 35 2.92 -4.21 11.41
C LEU A 35 3.33 -4.84 10.08
N GLN A 36 4.56 -5.34 9.94
CA GLN A 36 5.01 -6.06 8.73
C GLN A 36 4.12 -7.26 8.42
N SER A 37 3.87 -8.12 9.41
CA SER A 37 3.04 -9.32 9.22
C SER A 37 1.62 -8.96 8.74
N LYS A 38 1.02 -7.95 9.36
CA LYS A 38 -0.33 -7.50 9.01
C LYS A 38 -0.38 -6.78 7.66
N GLY A 39 0.62 -5.94 7.36
CA GLY A 39 0.75 -5.23 6.09
C GLY A 39 0.93 -6.19 4.91
N HIS A 40 1.80 -7.19 5.03
CA HIS A 40 1.97 -8.23 4.02
C HIS A 40 0.68 -9.02 3.77
N LYS A 41 -0.10 -9.31 4.82
CA LYS A 41 -1.42 -9.95 4.67
C LYS A 41 -2.39 -9.06 3.88
N ALA A 42 -2.42 -7.75 4.17
CA ALA A 42 -3.30 -6.81 3.50
C ALA A 42 -2.90 -6.62 2.01
N LEU A 43 -1.59 -6.44 1.74
CA LEU A 43 -1.03 -6.41 0.38
C LEU A 43 -1.34 -7.70 -0.40
N SER A 44 -1.24 -8.87 0.24
CA SER A 44 -1.57 -10.14 -0.43
C SER A 44 -3.04 -10.27 -0.79
N ILE A 45 -3.95 -9.69 -0.01
CA ILE A 45 -5.39 -9.68 -0.32
C ILE A 45 -5.65 -8.72 -1.48
N MET A 46 -5.05 -7.53 -1.44
CA MET A 46 -5.16 -6.53 -2.50
C MET A 46 -4.60 -7.05 -3.83
N ASP A 47 -3.41 -7.66 -3.82
CA ASP A 47 -2.80 -8.23 -5.02
C ASP A 47 -3.66 -9.32 -5.66
N LYS A 48 -4.32 -10.16 -4.84
CA LYS A 48 -5.28 -11.16 -5.32
C LYS A 48 -6.55 -10.53 -5.90
N ALA A 49 -7.07 -9.46 -5.30
CA ALA A 49 -8.25 -8.77 -5.80
C ALA A 49 -7.99 -8.14 -7.18
N LEU A 50 -6.77 -7.65 -7.41
CA LEU A 50 -6.31 -7.06 -8.67
C LEU A 50 -6.01 -8.10 -9.77
N VAL A 51 -6.21 -9.40 -9.52
CA VAL A 51 -6.12 -10.43 -10.56
C VAL A 51 -7.33 -10.37 -11.50
N GLU A 52 -8.51 -10.07 -10.96
CA GLU A 52 -9.78 -10.14 -11.71
C GLU A 52 -10.14 -8.81 -12.39
N HIS A 53 -9.56 -7.70 -11.90
CA HIS A 53 -9.94 -6.35 -12.27
C HIS A 53 -8.72 -5.45 -12.42
N ASP A 54 -8.79 -4.51 -13.36
CA ASP A 54 -7.73 -3.52 -13.52
C ASP A 54 -7.67 -2.59 -12.28
N TYR A 55 -8.80 -2.21 -11.70
CA TYR A 55 -8.88 -1.33 -10.53
C TYR A 55 -9.58 -2.05 -9.37
N LEU A 56 -9.57 -1.44 -8.19
CA LEU A 56 -10.11 -2.07 -6.97
C LEU A 56 -11.62 -2.33 -7.04
N VAL A 57 -12.35 -1.58 -7.87
CA VAL A 57 -13.79 -1.69 -8.05
C VAL A 57 -14.11 -1.81 -9.54
N GLY A 58 -13.64 -2.89 -10.16
CA GLY A 58 -13.88 -3.19 -11.57
C GLY A 58 -12.82 -2.58 -12.50
N ASN A 59 -13.22 -2.17 -13.70
CA ASN A 59 -12.28 -1.82 -14.78
C ASN A 59 -12.11 -0.30 -15.00
N GLU A 60 -12.62 0.52 -14.09
CA GLU A 60 -12.47 1.98 -14.13
C GLU A 60 -11.82 2.50 -12.85
N LEU A 61 -11.02 3.56 -12.97
CA LEU A 61 -10.38 4.22 -11.84
C LEU A 61 -11.42 4.88 -10.94
N THR A 62 -11.36 4.59 -9.63
CA THR A 62 -12.28 5.18 -8.65
C THR A 62 -11.54 5.85 -7.49
N ILE A 63 -12.30 6.52 -6.61
CA ILE A 63 -11.75 7.09 -5.37
C ILE A 63 -11.12 6.02 -4.44
N ALA A 64 -11.55 4.76 -4.54
CA ALA A 64 -10.96 3.67 -3.76
C ALA A 64 -9.50 3.43 -4.18
N ASP A 65 -9.22 3.56 -5.48
CA ASP A 65 -7.87 3.40 -6.01
C ASP A 65 -6.95 4.52 -5.54
N ILE A 66 -7.44 5.75 -5.59
CA ILE A 66 -6.67 6.94 -5.14
C ILE A 66 -6.33 6.82 -3.65
N ALA A 67 -7.32 6.42 -2.83
CA ALA A 67 -7.15 6.29 -1.39
C ALA A 67 -6.11 5.21 -1.02
N LEU A 68 -6.17 4.03 -1.65
CA LEU A 68 -5.18 2.98 -1.43
C LEU A 68 -3.82 3.29 -2.06
N TYR A 69 -3.78 3.99 -3.19
CA TYR A 69 -2.55 4.30 -3.91
C TYR A 69 -1.64 5.18 -3.06
N ALA A 70 -2.22 6.13 -2.33
CA ALA A 70 -1.48 7.11 -1.54
C ALA A 70 -0.48 6.47 -0.56
N TYR A 71 -0.80 5.30 0.00
CA TYR A 71 0.10 4.57 0.89
C TYR A 71 0.81 3.40 0.21
N THR A 72 0.14 2.75 -0.75
CA THR A 72 0.69 1.55 -1.39
C THR A 72 1.88 1.89 -2.29
N HIS A 73 1.88 3.04 -3.00
CA HIS A 73 2.98 3.40 -3.90
C HIS A 73 4.30 3.71 -3.18
N VAL A 74 4.27 4.01 -1.86
CA VAL A 74 5.44 4.27 -1.00
C VAL A 74 5.65 3.18 0.05
N ALA A 75 5.04 2.00 -0.12
CA ALA A 75 5.12 0.93 0.87
C ALA A 75 6.56 0.43 1.13
N GLU A 76 7.47 0.56 0.15
CA GLU A 76 8.90 0.24 0.32
C GLU A 76 9.56 1.08 1.42
N GLU A 77 9.09 2.31 1.65
CA GLU A 77 9.58 3.16 2.74
C GLU A 77 9.20 2.63 4.13
N GLY A 78 8.14 1.82 4.19
CA GLY A 78 7.75 1.04 5.35
C GLY A 78 8.36 -0.36 5.38
N GLY A 79 9.28 -0.71 4.48
CA GLY A 79 9.95 -2.01 4.43
C GLY A 79 9.19 -3.12 3.69
N PHE A 80 8.13 -2.78 2.97
CA PHE A 80 7.38 -3.76 2.16
C PHE A 80 7.94 -3.82 0.75
N ASP A 81 8.56 -4.94 0.37
CA ASP A 81 9.02 -5.16 -1.01
C ASP A 81 7.82 -5.40 -1.94
N LEU A 82 7.51 -4.40 -2.78
CA LEU A 82 6.41 -4.48 -3.73
C LEU A 82 6.66 -5.45 -4.89
N LYS A 83 7.91 -5.92 -5.10
CA LYS A 83 8.22 -6.94 -6.11
C LYS A 83 7.53 -8.29 -5.82
N LEU A 84 7.07 -8.49 -4.59
CA LEU A 84 6.29 -9.66 -4.19
C LEU A 84 4.81 -9.59 -4.65
N TYR A 85 4.37 -8.44 -5.16
CA TYR A 85 2.97 -8.15 -5.50
C TYR A 85 2.85 -7.59 -6.93
N PRO A 86 2.97 -8.45 -7.97
CA PRO A 86 3.04 -8.01 -9.35
C PRO A 86 1.76 -7.30 -9.83
N ASN A 87 0.58 -7.68 -9.32
CA ASN A 87 -0.68 -7.03 -9.70
C ASN A 87 -0.80 -5.64 -9.07
N ILE A 88 -0.29 -5.48 -7.85
CA ILE A 88 -0.14 -4.15 -7.23
C ILE A 88 0.84 -3.29 -8.03
N GLN A 89 1.97 -3.83 -8.50
CA GLN A 89 2.92 -3.07 -9.32
C GLN A 89 2.28 -2.59 -10.63
N ALA A 90 1.57 -3.47 -11.33
CA ALA A 90 0.84 -3.12 -12.55
C ALA A 90 -0.25 -2.06 -12.27
N TRP A 91 -0.97 -2.19 -11.16
CA TRP A 91 -1.97 -1.22 -10.72
C TRP A 91 -1.36 0.15 -10.39
N CYS A 92 -0.26 0.21 -9.65
CA CYS A 92 0.47 1.45 -9.39
C CYS A 92 0.95 2.10 -10.70
N GLN A 93 1.42 1.31 -11.67
CA GLN A 93 1.83 1.82 -12.97
C GLN A 93 0.65 2.43 -13.74
N ARG A 94 -0.49 1.73 -13.81
CA ARG A 94 -1.70 2.24 -14.49
C ARG A 94 -2.19 3.57 -13.90
N ILE A 95 -2.12 3.74 -12.57
CA ILE A 95 -2.49 5.00 -11.92
C ILE A 95 -1.52 6.14 -12.28
N ARG A 96 -0.20 5.87 -12.31
CA ARG A 96 0.81 6.87 -12.70
C ARG A 96 0.67 7.36 -14.14
N GLU A 97 0.18 6.49 -15.03
CA GLU A 97 -0.05 6.79 -16.44
C GLU A 97 -1.36 7.55 -16.68
N TYR A 98 -2.21 7.71 -15.65
CA TYR A 98 -3.49 8.41 -15.78
C TYR A 98 -3.31 9.90 -16.05
N SER A 99 -4.06 10.43 -17.03
CA SER A 99 -3.99 11.85 -17.41
C SER A 99 -4.33 12.76 -16.23
N GLY A 100 -3.42 13.67 -15.88
CA GLY A 100 -3.56 14.57 -14.74
C GLY A 100 -2.97 14.05 -13.43
N TYR A 101 -2.26 12.91 -13.47
CA TYR A 101 -1.46 12.45 -12.33
C TYR A 101 -0.40 13.49 -11.95
N LEU A 102 -0.32 13.78 -10.66
CA LEU A 102 0.72 14.59 -10.04
C LEU A 102 1.43 13.72 -9.03
N ASP A 103 2.76 13.62 -9.17
CA ASP A 103 3.55 12.78 -8.28
C ASP A 103 3.62 13.39 -6.88
N MET A 104 3.61 12.53 -5.85
CA MET A 104 3.86 12.98 -4.49
C MET A 104 5.35 13.27 -4.33
N ILE A 105 5.65 14.52 -3.95
CA ILE A 105 7.00 15.03 -3.68
C ILE A 105 7.44 14.62 -2.27
#